data_AF-A0A836QMW0-F1
#
_entry.id   AF-A0A836QMW0-F1
#
_cell.length_a   1.000
_cell.length_b   1.000
_cell.length_c   1.000
_cell.angle_alpha   90.00
_cell.angle_beta   90.00
_cell.angle_gamma   90.00
#
_symmetry.space_group_name_H-M   'P 1'
#
loop_
_entity.id
_entity.type
_entity.pdbx_description
1 polymer ?
#
loop_
_entity_poly.entity_id
_entity_poly.type
_entity_poly.pdbx_seq_one_letter_code
_entity_poly.pdbx_strand_id
1 'polypeptide(L)'
;MSVRKHTSNVYVDRFNEVRERLPGTALPWLTRLRSNAIDHFADCGFPTPRVEEWKYTNLSRIVDSQPILAGPSVNGVNRGALEQYFLDPMPCHRMVFVNGYFRPDLSEIGVLPAGLTISTLETTLANRPELLEAHWSDLCDLAEDRLSGKSDPKPLAMVALNTAFAADGAVIHLDRDVSPDGPIHLIYVAVREG
;
A
#
# COMPACT_ATOMS: atom_id res chain seq x y z
N MET A 1 25.36 -20.58 -1.20
CA MET A 1 23.98 -20.15 -0.91
C MET A 1 24.05 -18.74 -0.37
N SER A 2 23.62 -17.77 -1.17
CA SER A 2 24.11 -16.39 -1.19
C SER A 2 23.27 -15.45 -0.32
N VAL A 3 23.88 -14.35 0.16
CA VAL A 3 23.33 -13.17 0.88
C VAL A 3 21.89 -12.77 0.45
N ARG A 4 21.50 -13.09 -0.79
CA ARG A 4 20.18 -12.89 -1.40
C ARG A 4 19.00 -13.53 -0.64
N LYS A 5 19.12 -14.79 -0.19
CA LYS A 5 18.07 -15.41 0.65
C LYS A 5 17.99 -14.75 2.02
N HIS A 6 19.12 -14.22 2.51
CA HIS A 6 19.19 -13.65 3.84
C HIS A 6 18.39 -12.35 3.94
N THR A 7 18.47 -11.46 2.94
CA THR A 7 17.76 -10.18 3.00
C THR A 7 16.25 -10.31 2.80
N SER A 8 15.79 -11.19 1.90
CA SER A 8 14.36 -11.48 1.78
C SER A 8 13.79 -12.14 3.04
N ASN A 9 14.56 -13.01 3.70
CA ASN A 9 14.16 -13.62 4.98
C ASN A 9 13.93 -12.56 6.07
N VAL A 10 14.69 -11.47 6.11
CA VAL A 10 14.45 -10.39 7.10
C VAL A 10 13.04 -9.81 6.95
N TYR A 11 12.56 -9.59 5.72
CA TYR A 11 11.20 -9.09 5.50
C TYR A 11 10.13 -10.15 5.81
N VAL A 12 10.42 -11.43 5.59
CA VAL A 12 9.53 -12.54 6.03
C VAL A 12 9.43 -12.56 7.56
N ASP A 13 10.56 -12.44 8.26
CA ASP A 13 10.60 -12.40 9.72
C ASP A 13 9.83 -11.18 10.26
N ARG A 14 10.03 -9.99 9.67
CA ARG A 14 9.25 -8.79 10.01
C ARG A 14 7.77 -8.95 9.74
N PHE A 15 7.38 -9.58 8.63
CA PHE A 15 5.97 -9.85 8.37
C PHE A 15 5.37 -10.74 9.45
N ASN A 16 6.08 -11.80 9.85
CA ASN A 16 5.63 -12.69 10.92
C ASN A 16 5.48 -11.98 12.27
N GLU A 17 6.30 -10.96 12.56
CA GLU A 17 6.19 -10.14 13.78
C GLU A 17 4.94 -9.24 13.79
N VAL A 18 4.50 -8.75 12.62
CA VAL A 18 3.42 -7.74 12.53
C VAL A 18 2.09 -8.28 12.02
N ARG A 19 2.06 -9.45 11.37
CA ARG A 19 0.88 -9.95 10.64
C ARG A 19 -0.40 -10.01 11.47
N GLU A 20 -0.28 -10.33 12.76
CA GLU A 20 -1.42 -10.42 13.70
C GLU A 20 -1.99 -9.05 14.09
N ARG A 21 -1.25 -7.96 13.83
CA ARG A 21 -1.65 -6.57 14.10
C ARG A 21 -2.13 -5.84 12.85
N LEU A 22 -1.99 -6.44 11.66
CA LEU A 22 -2.50 -5.84 10.43
C LEU A 22 -4.03 -5.89 10.44
N PRO A 23 -4.73 -4.89 9.88
CA PRO A 23 -6.19 -4.91 9.86
C PRO A 23 -6.73 -6.02 8.96
N GLY A 24 -7.91 -6.53 9.31
CA GLY A 24 -8.58 -7.59 8.58
C GLY A 24 -8.02 -9.00 8.83
N THR A 25 -7.29 -9.24 9.93
CA THR A 25 -6.81 -10.59 10.33
C THR A 25 -7.95 -11.58 10.55
N ALA A 26 -9.14 -11.11 10.89
CA ALA A 26 -10.35 -11.91 10.99
C ALA A 26 -10.93 -12.37 9.64
N LEU A 27 -10.41 -11.87 8.51
CA LEU A 27 -10.89 -12.18 7.16
C LEU A 27 -9.99 -13.27 6.54
N PRO A 28 -10.48 -14.51 6.36
CA PRO A 28 -9.65 -15.61 5.89
C PRO A 28 -9.05 -15.39 4.50
N TRP A 29 -9.77 -14.70 3.59
CA TRP A 29 -9.27 -14.40 2.25
C TRP A 29 -8.06 -13.47 2.30
N LEU A 30 -8.08 -12.45 3.16
CA LEU A 30 -7.00 -11.48 3.29
C LEU A 30 -5.77 -12.09 3.98
N THR A 31 -5.99 -12.92 5.00
CA THR A 31 -4.91 -13.67 5.65
C THR A 31 -4.21 -14.60 4.64
N ARG A 32 -4.96 -15.28 3.78
CA ARG A 32 -4.40 -16.10 2.69
C ARG A 32 -3.67 -15.25 1.66
N LEU A 33 -4.26 -14.15 1.20
CA LEU A 33 -3.63 -13.22 0.25
C LEU A 33 -2.27 -12.77 0.77
N ARG A 34 -2.19 -12.25 1.99
CA ARG A 34 -0.94 -11.75 2.58
C ARG A 34 0.10 -12.85 2.77
N SER A 35 -0.32 -14.05 3.15
CA SER A 35 0.58 -15.21 3.28
C SER A 35 1.15 -15.62 1.92
N ASN A 36 0.30 -15.74 0.90
CA ASN A 36 0.75 -16.02 -0.46
C ASN A 36 1.69 -14.91 -0.96
N ALA A 37 1.44 -13.66 -0.57
CA ALA A 37 2.20 -12.49 -1.02
C ALA A 37 3.62 -12.50 -0.46
N ILE A 38 3.75 -12.77 0.84
CA ILE A 38 5.07 -12.82 1.47
C ILE A 38 5.86 -14.05 1.01
N ASP A 39 5.20 -15.18 0.78
CA ASP A 39 5.84 -16.40 0.25
C ASP A 39 6.36 -16.17 -1.17
N HIS A 40 5.55 -15.54 -2.04
CA HIS A 40 5.97 -15.17 -3.39
C HIS A 40 7.14 -14.17 -3.38
N PHE A 41 7.12 -13.21 -2.46
CA PHE A 41 8.26 -12.31 -2.28
C PHE A 41 9.51 -13.05 -1.79
N ALA A 42 9.39 -14.01 -0.88
CA ALA A 42 10.51 -14.81 -0.40
C ALA A 42 11.17 -15.62 -1.54
N ASP A 43 10.36 -16.13 -2.46
CA ASP A 43 10.82 -16.87 -3.64
C ASP A 43 11.48 -15.97 -4.69
N CYS A 44 10.89 -14.81 -4.98
CA CYS A 44 11.41 -13.88 -6.00
C CYS A 44 12.61 -13.08 -5.50
N GLY A 45 12.55 -12.65 -4.24
CA GLY A 45 13.43 -11.66 -3.64
C GLY A 45 13.34 -10.28 -4.28
N PHE A 46 14.22 -9.38 -3.86
CA PHE A 46 14.27 -8.03 -4.44
C PHE A 46 14.61 -8.05 -5.93
N PRO A 47 13.95 -7.20 -6.74
CA PRO A 47 14.30 -7.04 -8.14
C PRO A 47 15.78 -6.69 -8.35
N THR A 48 16.32 -7.15 -9.47
CA THR A 48 17.71 -6.87 -9.85
C THR A 48 17.74 -6.25 -11.24
N PRO A 49 18.83 -5.56 -11.62
CA PRO A 49 18.99 -5.03 -12.97
C PRO A 49 18.95 -6.08 -14.11
N ARG A 50 18.87 -7.38 -13.78
CA ARG A 50 18.64 -8.46 -14.76
C ARG A 50 17.17 -8.59 -15.16
N VAL A 51 16.25 -8.03 -14.38
CA VAL A 51 14.84 -7.89 -14.72
C VAL A 51 14.72 -6.60 -15.54
N GLU A 52 14.15 -6.66 -16.74
CA GLU A 52 14.15 -5.53 -17.68
C GLU A 52 13.49 -4.27 -17.07
N GLU A 53 12.41 -4.43 -16.31
CA GLU A 53 11.71 -3.35 -15.59
C GLU A 53 12.62 -2.65 -14.55
N TRP A 54 13.70 -3.30 -14.13
CA TRP A 54 14.65 -2.82 -13.11
C TRP A 54 16.06 -2.59 -13.63
N LYS A 55 16.27 -2.69 -14.95
CA LYS A 55 17.58 -2.57 -15.62
C LYS A 55 18.33 -1.29 -15.27
N TYR A 56 17.58 -0.21 -15.09
CA TYR A 56 18.12 1.11 -14.75
C TYR A 56 17.94 1.49 -13.27
N THR A 57 17.31 0.62 -12.47
CA THR A 57 16.97 0.89 -11.07
C THR A 57 17.53 -0.22 -10.19
N ASN A 58 18.76 -0.02 -9.68
CA ASN A 58 19.37 -0.98 -8.78
C ASN A 58 18.91 -0.79 -7.32
N LEU A 59 17.94 -1.59 -6.91
CA LEU A 59 17.40 -1.57 -5.54
C LEU A 59 18.39 -2.04 -4.47
N SER A 60 19.46 -2.77 -4.81
CA SER A 60 20.38 -3.34 -3.83
C SER A 60 21.05 -2.32 -2.90
N ARG A 61 21.00 -1.03 -3.26
CA ARG A 61 21.56 0.08 -2.48
C ARG A 61 20.62 0.64 -1.43
N ILE A 62 19.31 0.38 -1.56
CA ILE A 62 18.28 0.91 -0.65
C ILE A 62 17.60 -0.18 0.16
N VAL A 63 17.85 -1.46 -0.15
CA VAL A 63 17.36 -2.56 0.66
C VAL A 63 18.07 -2.53 2.01
N ASP A 64 17.29 -2.30 3.05
CA ASP A 64 17.78 -2.30 4.42
C ASP A 64 17.99 -3.74 4.91
N SER A 65 19.10 -3.97 5.60
CA SER A 65 19.35 -5.22 6.31
C SER A 65 18.50 -5.35 7.58
N GLN A 66 17.93 -4.24 8.08
CA GLN A 66 17.05 -4.20 9.25
C GLN A 66 15.93 -3.17 9.03
N PRO A 67 14.93 -3.48 8.18
CA PRO A 67 13.84 -2.56 7.90
C PRO A 67 13.09 -2.24 9.20
N ILE A 68 12.92 -0.94 9.45
CA ILE A 68 12.06 -0.39 10.48
C ILE A 68 10.69 -0.19 9.84
N LEU A 69 9.69 -0.91 10.33
CA LEU A 69 8.31 -0.66 9.97
C LEU A 69 7.85 0.50 10.83
N ALA A 70 7.54 1.62 10.18
CA ALA A 70 7.00 2.76 10.88
C ALA A 70 5.66 2.39 11.54
N GLY A 71 5.43 2.95 12.72
CA GLY A 71 4.21 2.78 13.49
C GLY A 71 3.21 3.92 13.32
N PRO A 72 1.99 3.75 13.85
CA PRO A 72 0.96 4.78 13.83
C PRO A 72 1.26 5.98 14.74
N SER A 73 2.28 5.90 15.60
CA SER A 73 2.55 6.90 16.64
C SER A 73 3.43 8.06 16.15
N VAL A 74 2.81 9.24 16.04
CA VAL A 74 3.41 10.59 16.14
C VAL A 74 4.61 10.84 15.22
N ASN A 75 4.33 10.89 13.93
CA ASN A 75 5.33 11.13 12.88
C ASN A 75 5.81 12.60 12.76
N GLY A 76 5.56 13.46 13.74
CA GLY A 76 6.01 14.88 13.74
C GLY A 76 5.45 15.78 12.61
N VAL A 77 4.79 15.21 11.60
CA VAL A 77 4.19 15.93 10.47
C VAL A 77 2.99 16.72 10.96
N ASN A 78 3.04 18.02 10.72
CA ASN A 78 1.96 18.97 10.96
C ASN A 78 1.43 19.54 9.64
N ARG A 79 0.28 20.21 9.72
CA ARG A 79 -0.41 20.80 8.56
C ARG A 79 0.45 21.80 7.80
N GLY A 80 1.14 22.70 8.51
CA GLY A 80 1.96 23.75 7.88
C GLY A 80 3.07 23.20 6.97
N ALA A 81 3.64 22.05 7.31
CA ALA A 81 4.62 21.38 6.44
C ALA A 81 4.00 20.86 5.12
N LEU A 82 2.69 20.60 5.09
CA LEU A 82 1.96 20.04 3.97
C LEU A 82 1.21 21.07 3.12
N GLU A 83 1.02 22.29 3.61
CA GLU A 83 0.27 23.35 2.91
C GLU A 83 0.77 23.60 1.49
N GLN A 84 2.09 23.52 1.27
CA GLN A 84 2.70 23.67 -0.05
C GLN A 84 2.25 22.62 -1.09
N TYR A 85 1.73 21.49 -0.63
CA TYR A 85 1.23 20.42 -1.49
C TYR A 85 -0.28 20.47 -1.67
N PHE A 86 -1.00 21.32 -0.92
CA PHE A 86 -2.44 21.44 -1.05
C PHE A 86 -2.82 22.06 -2.39
N LEU A 87 -3.98 21.67 -2.91
CA LEU A 87 -4.51 22.18 -4.18
C LEU A 87 -5.23 23.52 -4.01
N ASP A 88 -5.08 24.19 -2.86
CA ASP A 88 -5.78 25.43 -2.55
C ASP A 88 -5.51 26.51 -3.62
N PRO A 89 -6.54 27.29 -4.02
CA PRO A 89 -7.89 27.34 -3.46
C PRO A 89 -8.88 26.33 -4.10
N MET A 90 -8.42 25.36 -4.89
CA MET A 90 -9.30 24.36 -5.51
C MET A 90 -9.87 23.40 -4.45
N PRO A 91 -11.20 23.36 -4.24
CA PRO A 91 -11.82 22.41 -3.34
C PRO A 91 -11.49 20.97 -3.76
N CYS A 92 -11.10 20.12 -2.81
CA CYS A 92 -10.80 18.72 -3.07
C CYS A 92 -11.10 17.85 -1.83
N HIS A 93 -11.29 16.54 -2.04
CA HIS A 93 -11.33 15.56 -0.95
C HIS A 93 -9.91 15.07 -0.69
N ARG A 94 -9.28 15.56 0.38
CA ARG A 94 -7.88 15.26 0.71
C ARG A 94 -7.79 14.15 1.76
N MET A 95 -7.01 13.12 1.45
CA MET A 95 -6.57 12.11 2.43
C MET A 95 -5.05 12.17 2.57
N VAL A 96 -4.58 12.28 3.81
CA VAL A 96 -3.16 12.30 4.13
C VAL A 96 -2.79 11.01 4.85
N PHE A 97 -1.77 10.33 4.34
CA PHE A 97 -1.16 9.16 4.94
C PHE A 97 0.27 9.49 5.31
N VAL A 98 0.63 9.27 6.57
CA VAL A 98 2.00 9.46 7.04
C VAL A 98 2.55 8.10 7.46
N ASN A 99 3.65 7.69 6.82
CA ASN A 99 4.26 6.39 7.02
C ASN A 99 3.28 5.22 6.80
N GLY A 100 2.34 5.38 5.86
CA GLY A 100 1.33 4.38 5.54
C GLY A 100 0.08 4.41 6.42
N TYR A 101 -0.04 5.31 7.40
CA TYR A 101 -1.21 5.43 8.27
C TYR A 101 -2.03 6.68 7.98
N PHE A 102 -3.36 6.56 7.95
CA PHE A 102 -4.25 7.70 7.74
C PHE A 102 -4.17 8.72 8.89
N ARG A 103 -4.09 10.01 8.54
CA ARG A 103 -4.05 11.14 9.47
C ARG A 103 -5.31 12.00 9.31
N PRO A 104 -6.36 11.77 10.11
CA PRO A 104 -7.62 12.50 9.99
C PRO A 104 -7.45 14.00 10.27
N ASP A 105 -6.54 14.38 11.16
CA ASP A 105 -6.25 15.78 11.52
C ASP A 105 -5.56 16.59 10.39
N LEU A 106 -4.94 15.89 9.43
CA LEU A 106 -4.31 16.47 8.24
C LEU A 106 -5.19 16.31 6.98
N SER A 107 -6.22 15.48 7.07
CA SER A 107 -7.14 15.15 5.98
C SER A 107 -8.37 16.06 6.00
N GLU A 108 -9.07 16.12 4.88
CA GLU A 108 -10.29 16.90 4.72
C GLU A 108 -11.15 16.27 3.63
N ILE A 109 -12.14 15.51 4.05
CA ILE A 109 -13.11 14.89 3.14
C ILE A 109 -14.41 15.68 3.29
N GLY A 110 -14.74 16.46 2.25
CA GLY A 110 -16.00 17.21 2.18
C GLY A 110 -17.24 16.31 2.06
N VAL A 111 -18.39 16.94 1.82
CA VAL A 111 -19.64 16.22 1.50
C VAL A 111 -19.44 15.48 0.18
N LEU A 112 -19.69 14.17 0.17
CA LEU A 112 -19.54 13.35 -1.03
C LEU A 112 -20.87 13.27 -1.80
N PRO A 113 -20.84 13.28 -3.15
CA PRO A 113 -21.99 12.94 -3.96
C PRO A 113 -22.55 11.56 -3.62
N ALA A 114 -23.87 11.38 -3.79
CA ALA A 114 -24.48 10.07 -3.64
C ALA A 114 -23.82 9.05 -4.58
N GLY A 115 -23.45 7.89 -4.04
CA GLY A 115 -22.75 6.83 -4.76
C GLY A 115 -21.22 6.99 -4.84
N LEU A 116 -20.64 8.06 -4.28
CA LEU A 116 -19.20 8.14 -4.01
C LEU A 116 -18.93 7.84 -2.52
N THR A 117 -18.06 6.88 -2.25
CA THR A 117 -17.51 6.66 -0.90
C THR A 117 -15.99 6.81 -0.93
N ILE A 118 -15.45 7.56 0.03
CA ILE A 118 -14.01 7.64 0.29
C ILE A 118 -13.80 7.21 1.74
N SER A 119 -13.00 6.17 1.96
CA SER A 119 -12.70 5.62 3.28
C SER A 119 -11.27 5.10 3.36
N THR A 120 -10.82 4.74 4.56
CA THR A 120 -9.54 4.06 4.73
C THR A 120 -9.67 2.56 4.44
N LEU A 121 -8.56 1.91 4.12
CA LEU A 121 -8.51 0.46 3.96
C LEU A 121 -8.92 -0.23 5.25
N GLU A 122 -8.40 0.21 6.39
CA GLU A 122 -8.77 -0.31 7.70
C GLU A 122 -10.30 -0.22 7.95
N THR A 123 -10.88 0.95 7.73
CA THR A 123 -12.33 1.17 7.91
C THR A 123 -13.16 0.30 6.97
N THR A 124 -12.68 0.12 5.73
CA THR A 124 -13.39 -0.68 4.72
C THR A 124 -13.33 -2.16 5.06
N LEU A 125 -12.16 -2.67 5.46
CA LEU A 125 -12.00 -4.06 5.91
C LEU A 125 -12.88 -4.39 7.14
N ALA A 126 -13.07 -3.43 8.03
CA ALA A 126 -13.92 -3.61 9.22
C ALA A 126 -15.42 -3.61 8.89
N ASN A 127 -15.87 -2.76 7.96
CA ASN A 127 -17.29 -2.48 7.78
C ASN A 127 -17.90 -3.03 6.48
N ARG A 128 -17.11 -3.11 5.40
CA ARG A 128 -17.53 -3.56 4.06
C ARG A 128 -16.42 -4.35 3.33
N PRO A 129 -15.89 -5.44 3.93
CA PRO A 129 -14.79 -6.21 3.34
C PRO A 129 -15.13 -6.83 1.97
N GLU A 130 -16.40 -7.07 1.69
CA GLU A 130 -16.90 -7.62 0.43
C GLU A 130 -16.59 -6.73 -0.79
N LEU A 131 -16.47 -5.40 -0.58
CA LEU A 131 -16.07 -4.47 -1.65
C LEU A 131 -14.62 -4.70 -2.10
N LEU A 132 -13.78 -5.25 -1.22
CA LEU A 132 -12.37 -5.50 -1.49
C LEU A 132 -12.14 -6.94 -1.93
N GLU A 133 -12.83 -7.90 -1.32
CA GLU A 133 -12.64 -9.33 -1.62
C GLU A 133 -12.85 -9.65 -3.11
N ALA A 134 -13.81 -9.00 -3.77
CA ALA A 134 -14.08 -9.21 -5.20
C ALA A 134 -12.95 -8.74 -6.14
N HIS A 135 -12.04 -7.89 -5.67
CA HIS A 135 -11.02 -7.23 -6.49
C HIS A 135 -9.58 -7.36 -5.94
N TRP A 136 -9.43 -7.91 -4.73
CA TRP A 136 -8.17 -7.96 -4.00
C TRP A 136 -7.95 -9.31 -3.30
N SER A 137 -8.61 -10.38 -3.72
CA SER A 137 -8.47 -11.71 -3.08
C SER A 137 -7.45 -12.62 -3.74
N ASP A 138 -7.05 -12.37 -4.99
CA ASP A 138 -5.98 -13.08 -5.68
C ASP A 138 -4.79 -12.15 -5.98
N LEU A 139 -3.58 -12.67 -5.80
CA LEU A 139 -2.36 -11.99 -6.18
C LEU A 139 -2.22 -11.81 -7.69
N CYS A 140 -2.85 -12.68 -8.47
CA CYS A 140 -2.88 -12.55 -9.93
C CYS A 140 -3.71 -11.36 -10.38
N ASP A 141 -4.73 -10.95 -9.59
CA ASP A 141 -5.50 -9.72 -9.85
C ASP A 141 -4.66 -8.46 -9.68
N LEU A 142 -3.52 -8.59 -9.00
CA LEU A 142 -2.52 -7.54 -8.76
C LEU A 142 -1.32 -7.64 -9.71
N ALA A 143 -1.38 -8.49 -10.73
CA ALA A 143 -0.33 -8.57 -11.73
C ALA A 143 -0.31 -7.29 -12.58
N GLU A 144 0.85 -6.64 -12.65
CA GLU A 144 1.05 -5.47 -13.50
C GLU A 144 1.37 -5.90 -14.94
N ASP A 145 0.84 -5.15 -15.92
CA ASP A 145 1.29 -5.24 -17.30
C ASP A 145 2.76 -4.86 -17.38
N ARG A 146 3.61 -5.84 -17.70
CA ARG A 146 5.04 -5.59 -17.85
C ARG A 146 5.30 -4.76 -19.10
N LEU A 147 6.26 -3.83 -19.00
CA LEU A 147 6.76 -3.04 -20.12
C LEU A 147 7.29 -3.92 -21.28
N SER A 148 7.60 -5.18 -21.01
CA SER A 148 7.98 -6.18 -22.02
C SER A 148 6.83 -6.66 -22.92
N GLY A 149 5.57 -6.25 -22.67
CA GLY A 149 4.40 -6.67 -23.45
C GLY A 149 4.02 -8.14 -23.27
N LYS A 150 4.68 -8.86 -22.35
CA LYS A 150 4.33 -10.21 -21.93
C LYS A 150 3.65 -10.12 -20.57
N SER A 151 2.37 -10.50 -20.49
CA SER A 151 1.72 -10.77 -19.21
C SER A 151 2.40 -11.98 -18.58
N ASP A 152 3.32 -11.72 -17.65
CA ASP A 152 3.78 -12.75 -16.73
C ASP A 152 2.69 -12.86 -15.65
N PRO A 153 2.05 -14.02 -15.47
CA PRO A 153 0.98 -14.18 -14.48
C PRO A 153 1.47 -13.97 -13.04
N LYS A 154 2.78 -13.86 -12.81
CA LYS A 154 3.36 -13.64 -11.49
C LYS A 154 3.51 -12.15 -11.18
N PRO A 155 2.91 -11.65 -10.07
CA PRO A 155 3.07 -10.25 -9.67
C PRO A 155 4.54 -9.92 -9.42
N LEU A 156 4.91 -8.66 -9.66
CA LEU A 156 6.25 -8.17 -9.36
C LEU A 156 6.54 -8.34 -7.86
N ALA A 157 7.77 -8.70 -7.51
CA ALA A 157 8.15 -8.95 -6.12
C ALA A 157 7.78 -7.79 -5.17
N MET A 158 7.91 -6.54 -5.63
CA MET A 158 7.55 -5.36 -4.83
C MET A 158 6.04 -5.23 -4.61
N VAL A 159 5.20 -5.64 -5.57
CA VAL A 159 3.74 -5.66 -5.40
C VAL A 159 3.35 -6.68 -4.35
N ALA A 160 3.96 -7.86 -4.38
CA ALA A 160 3.73 -8.89 -3.37
C ALA A 160 4.19 -8.44 -1.98
N LEU A 161 5.34 -7.77 -1.88
CA LEU A 161 5.80 -7.19 -0.62
C LEU A 161 4.81 -6.13 -0.09
N ASN A 162 4.39 -5.19 -0.92
CA ASN A 162 3.40 -4.18 -0.55
C ASN A 162 2.08 -4.81 -0.12
N THR A 163 1.61 -5.84 -0.83
CA THR A 163 0.37 -6.56 -0.52
C THR A 163 0.45 -7.24 0.84
N ALA A 164 1.57 -7.90 1.15
CA ALA A 164 1.79 -8.53 2.45
C ALA A 164 1.70 -7.51 3.59
N PHE A 165 2.34 -6.35 3.43
CA PHE A 165 2.46 -5.32 4.47
C PHE A 165 1.36 -4.25 4.46
N ALA A 166 0.40 -4.29 3.53
CA ALA A 166 -0.64 -3.27 3.39
C ALA A 166 -1.46 -3.13 4.69
N ALA A 167 -1.12 -2.11 5.48
CA ALA A 167 -1.71 -1.84 6.78
C ALA A 167 -2.83 -0.81 6.69
N ASP A 168 -2.73 0.18 5.82
CA ASP A 168 -3.82 1.11 5.54
C ASP A 168 -3.67 1.69 4.12
N GLY A 169 -4.61 2.51 3.70
CA GLY A 169 -4.62 3.12 2.37
C GLY A 169 -5.95 3.80 2.06
N ALA A 170 -6.07 4.40 0.88
CA ALA A 170 -7.32 4.97 0.41
C ALA A 170 -8.16 3.90 -0.29
N VAL A 171 -9.44 3.81 0.07
CA VAL A 171 -10.45 3.07 -0.69
C VAL A 171 -11.42 4.10 -1.26
N ILE A 172 -11.52 4.12 -2.58
CA ILE A 172 -12.40 5.02 -3.32
C ILE A 172 -13.37 4.14 -4.10
N HIS A 173 -14.65 4.19 -3.74
CA HIS A 173 -15.71 3.43 -4.38
C HIS A 173 -16.66 4.38 -5.10
N LEU A 174 -16.86 4.16 -6.39
CA LEU A 174 -17.79 4.91 -7.23
C LEU A 174 -18.82 3.96 -7.80
N ASP A 175 -20.09 4.28 -7.58
CA ASP A 175 -21.18 3.64 -8.29
C ASP A 175 -21.10 3.98 -9.79
N ARG A 176 -21.75 3.15 -10.60
CA ARG A 176 -21.86 3.38 -12.05
C ARG A 176 -22.45 4.76 -12.33
N ASP A 177 -21.86 5.46 -13.29
CA ASP A 177 -22.28 6.78 -13.76
C ASP A 177 -22.20 7.91 -12.71
N VAL A 178 -21.52 7.68 -11.58
CA VAL A 178 -21.21 8.73 -10.59
C VAL A 178 -19.87 9.39 -10.95
N SER A 179 -19.84 10.72 -10.87
CA SER A 179 -18.62 11.53 -11.04
C SER A 179 -18.31 12.28 -9.75
N PRO A 180 -17.04 12.34 -9.29
CA PRO A 180 -16.64 13.21 -8.20
C PRO A 180 -16.94 14.68 -8.54
N ASP A 181 -17.39 15.45 -7.55
CA ASP A 181 -17.64 16.90 -7.63
C ASP A 181 -16.35 17.73 -7.48
N GLY A 182 -15.24 17.09 -7.13
CA GLY A 182 -13.90 17.66 -7.12
C GLY A 182 -12.81 16.57 -7.14
N PRO A 183 -11.54 16.99 -7.19
CA PRO A 183 -10.42 16.06 -7.15
C PRO A 183 -10.38 15.28 -5.84
N ILE A 184 -9.99 14.01 -5.92
CA ILE A 184 -9.60 13.22 -4.76
C ILE A 184 -8.09 13.29 -4.66
N HIS A 185 -7.59 13.92 -3.60
CA HIS A 185 -6.19 14.24 -3.42
C HIS A 185 -5.57 13.35 -2.33
N LEU A 186 -4.73 12.41 -2.75
CA LEU A 186 -4.03 11.51 -1.84
C LEU A 186 -2.60 12.00 -1.62
N ILE A 187 -2.25 12.33 -0.38
CA ILE A 187 -0.89 12.72 0.01
C ILE A 187 -0.27 11.59 0.82
N TYR A 188 0.80 10.99 0.30
CA TYR A 188 1.61 10.01 1.01
C TYR A 188 2.93 10.63 1.44
N VAL A 189 3.17 10.69 2.74
CA VAL A 189 4.38 11.27 3.33
C VAL A 189 5.15 10.18 4.05
N ALA A 190 6.42 9.99 3.69
CA ALA A 190 7.34 9.14 4.43
C ALA A 190 8.32 10.01 5.23
N VAL A 191 8.39 9.80 6.54
CA VAL A 191 9.33 10.48 7.43
C VAL A 191 10.04 9.46 8.30
N ARG A 192 11.29 9.76 8.67
CA ARG A 192 12.01 8.95 9.64
C ARG A 192 11.34 9.10 11.01
N GLU A 193 11.15 7.98 11.69
CA GLU A 193 10.95 7.99 13.13
C GLU A 193 12.25 8.49 13.78
N GLY A 194 12.10 9.43 14.71
CA GLY A 194 13.23 10.11 15.39
C GLY A 194 13.94 9.23 16.41
#